data_AF-A0A822A3L7-F1
#
_entry.id   AF-A0A822A3L7-F1
#
_cell.length_a   1.000
_cell.length_b   1.000
_cell.length_c   1.000
_cell.angle_alpha   90.00
_cell.angle_beta   90.00
_cell.angle_gamma   90.00
#
_symmetry.space_group_name_H-M   'P 1'
#
loop_
_entity.id
_entity.type
_entity.pdbx_description
1 polymer ?
#
loop_
_entity_poly.entity_id
_entity_poly.type
_entity_poly.pdbx_seq_one_letter_code
_entity_poly.pdbx_strand_id
1 'polypeptide(L)'
;AAKTVQRKGKGTQDFGANYKIVPVSNEAVLNKLTCFEVDGSKDALMDIQHSLPDINSFKDLGLTEWRGIKCQVYQIIDQEGDKKSTYTYYVNAETQHPVHYEMFGYDTLIGSHFDKYTIDYYNYDENPIDSSLFHITDDMQCVGFPDSENEHTSPRVLFNPMSEYINRHGEDDFESSFENFKEQHERKYKDEHEHRRRLKIFRHNNRYVNTRNRAGLTYTMKLNKFADRSDDELRVLRGRR
;
A
#
# COMPACT_ATOMS: atom_id res chain seq x y z
N ALA A 1 -3.06 -18.21 11.88
CA ALA A 1 -2.40 -17.07 11.23
C ALA A 1 -3.45 -16.14 10.66
N ALA A 2 -3.14 -14.84 10.49
CA ALA A 2 -4.03 -13.92 9.80
C ALA A 2 -4.25 -14.36 8.35
N LYS A 3 -5.49 -14.36 7.87
CA LYS A 3 -5.84 -14.63 6.47
C LYS A 3 -6.47 -13.38 5.87
N THR A 4 -5.96 -12.91 4.74
CA THR A 4 -6.54 -11.81 3.98
C THR A 4 -6.98 -12.33 2.63
N VAL A 5 -8.22 -12.01 2.24
CA VAL A 5 -8.80 -12.38 0.94
C VAL A 5 -9.36 -11.12 0.31
N GLN A 6 -9.04 -10.88 -0.95
CA GLN A 6 -9.53 -9.74 -1.71
C GLN A 6 -10.34 -10.25 -2.90
N ARG A 7 -11.51 -9.66 -3.15
CA ARG A 7 -12.38 -10.01 -4.27
C ARG A 7 -12.65 -8.75 -5.08
N LYS A 8 -12.21 -8.76 -6.33
CA LYS A 8 -12.53 -7.70 -7.30
C LYS A 8 -14.00 -7.82 -7.71
N GLY A 9 -14.68 -6.68 -7.75
CA GLY A 9 -16.07 -6.61 -8.23
C GLY A 9 -16.21 -6.94 -9.72
N LYS A 10 -17.33 -7.54 -10.12
CA LYS A 10 -17.59 -7.99 -11.51
C LYS A 10 -18.66 -7.19 -12.27
N GLY A 11 -18.99 -5.94 -11.88
CA GLY A 11 -19.88 -5.12 -12.70
C GLY A 11 -20.51 -3.93 -11.98
N THR A 12 -21.64 -3.45 -12.51
CA THR A 12 -22.33 -2.23 -12.04
C THR A 12 -23.01 -2.36 -10.68
N GLN A 13 -23.13 -3.58 -10.14
CA GLN A 13 -23.77 -3.89 -8.85
C GLN A 13 -22.88 -4.71 -7.91
N ASP A 14 -21.70 -5.11 -8.36
CA ASP A 14 -20.71 -5.83 -7.56
C ASP A 14 -19.44 -4.99 -7.53
N PHE A 15 -19.23 -4.33 -6.39
CA PHE A 15 -18.11 -3.42 -6.16
C PHE A 15 -16.90 -4.13 -5.54
N GLY A 16 -16.99 -5.46 -5.33
CA GLY A 16 -15.97 -6.26 -4.68
C GLY A 16 -15.97 -6.10 -3.16
N ALA A 17 -15.16 -6.92 -2.48
CA ALA A 17 -15.05 -6.92 -1.03
C ALA A 17 -13.68 -7.43 -0.57
N ASN A 18 -13.22 -6.90 0.56
CA ASN A 18 -12.00 -7.34 1.23
C ASN A 18 -12.34 -7.98 2.56
N TYR A 19 -11.63 -9.06 2.88
CA TYR A 19 -11.87 -9.86 4.06
C TYR A 19 -10.59 -10.10 4.84
N LYS A 20 -10.71 -10.05 6.16
CA LYS A 20 -9.60 -10.34 7.07
C LYS A 20 -10.06 -11.25 8.20
N ILE A 21 -9.50 -12.44 8.26
CA ILE A 21 -9.75 -13.40 9.34
C ILE A 21 -8.56 -13.38 10.27
N VAL A 22 -8.77 -12.89 11.49
CA VAL A 22 -7.71 -12.73 12.51
C VAL A 22 -8.22 -13.13 13.89
N PRO A 23 -7.35 -13.66 14.77
CA PRO A 23 -7.69 -13.82 16.17
C PRO A 23 -7.78 -12.43 16.83
N VAL A 24 -8.88 -12.20 17.54
CA VAL A 24 -9.16 -10.98 18.30
C VAL A 24 -9.25 -11.32 19.78
N SER A 25 -8.61 -10.49 20.59
CA SER A 25 -8.66 -10.56 22.04
C SER A 25 -9.13 -9.21 22.59
N ASN A 26 -10.07 -9.23 23.52
CA ASN A 26 -10.54 -8.07 24.27
C ASN A 26 -10.83 -8.47 25.73
N GLU A 27 -11.46 -7.59 26.49
CA GLU A 27 -11.78 -7.86 27.91
C GLU A 27 -12.71 -9.07 28.12
N ALA A 28 -13.48 -9.45 27.11
CA ALA A 28 -14.49 -10.53 27.18
C ALA A 28 -14.06 -11.83 26.48
N VAL A 29 -13.20 -11.77 25.46
CA VAL A 29 -12.78 -12.95 24.68
C VAL A 29 -11.28 -12.98 24.45
N LEU A 30 -10.71 -14.18 24.44
CA LEU A 30 -9.29 -14.41 24.17
C LEU A 30 -9.12 -15.20 22.87
N ASN A 31 -8.35 -14.65 21.93
CA ASN A 31 -7.97 -15.28 20.66
C ASN A 31 -9.16 -15.80 19.83
N LYS A 32 -10.32 -15.16 19.91
CA LYS A 32 -11.50 -15.53 19.14
C LYS A 32 -11.22 -15.22 17.66
N LEU A 33 -11.29 -16.23 16.81
CA LEU A 33 -11.16 -16.03 15.37
C LEU A 33 -12.37 -15.23 14.86
N THR A 34 -12.10 -14.07 14.26
CA THR A 34 -13.12 -13.14 13.80
C THR A 34 -12.88 -12.83 12.33
N CYS A 35 -13.94 -12.86 11.52
CA CYS A 35 -13.92 -12.37 10.16
C CYS A 35 -14.32 -10.91 10.13
N PHE A 36 -13.53 -10.08 9.46
CA PHE A 36 -13.86 -8.70 9.13
C PHE A 36 -14.07 -8.55 7.63
N GLU A 37 -15.07 -7.76 7.24
CA GLU A 37 -15.40 -7.45 5.85
C GLU A 37 -15.41 -5.93 5.62
N VAL A 38 -14.92 -5.52 4.44
CA VAL A 38 -15.02 -4.16 3.93
C VAL A 38 -15.51 -4.25 2.48
N ASP A 39 -16.73 -3.79 2.27
CA ASP A 39 -17.36 -3.74 0.95
C ASP A 39 -16.84 -2.59 0.11
N GLY A 40 -16.74 -2.82 -1.20
CA GLY A 40 -16.58 -1.76 -2.18
C GLY A 40 -17.86 -0.94 -2.33
N SER A 41 -17.71 0.26 -2.88
CA SER A 41 -18.83 1.11 -3.26
C SER A 41 -18.72 1.55 -4.71
N LYS A 42 -19.75 2.21 -5.21
CA LYS A 42 -19.75 2.82 -6.55
C LYS A 42 -18.62 3.83 -6.73
N ASP A 43 -18.27 4.56 -5.66
CA ASP A 43 -17.25 5.59 -5.67
C ASP A 43 -15.86 5.05 -5.30
N ALA A 44 -15.80 3.86 -4.70
CA ALA A 44 -14.57 3.20 -4.28
C ALA A 44 -14.64 1.69 -4.54
N LEU A 45 -14.39 1.30 -5.79
CA LEU A 45 -14.31 -0.11 -6.18
C LEU A 45 -13.15 -0.82 -5.48
N MET A 46 -13.39 -2.05 -5.03
CA MET A 46 -12.34 -2.93 -4.52
C MET A 46 -11.63 -3.60 -5.69
N ASP A 47 -10.31 -3.51 -5.65
CA ASP A 47 -9.42 -4.25 -6.55
C ASP A 47 -8.54 -5.20 -5.74
N ILE A 48 -8.01 -6.21 -6.42
CA ILE A 48 -7.02 -7.11 -5.84
C ILE A 48 -5.65 -6.44 -5.78
N GLN A 49 -4.82 -6.88 -4.84
CA GLN A 49 -3.41 -6.52 -4.85
C GLN A 49 -2.72 -7.13 -6.08
N HIS A 50 -2.32 -6.27 -7.01
CA HIS A 50 -1.42 -6.64 -8.09
C HIS A 50 0.02 -6.69 -7.56
N SER A 51 0.79 -7.69 -8.00
CA SER A 51 2.23 -7.79 -7.75
C SER A 51 3.08 -7.32 -8.93
N LEU A 52 2.46 -7.06 -10.09
CA LEU A 52 3.09 -6.62 -11.33
C LEU A 52 2.50 -5.28 -11.79
N PRO A 53 3.29 -4.39 -12.41
CA PRO A 53 2.78 -3.15 -12.96
C PRO A 53 1.91 -3.39 -14.21
N ASP A 54 0.93 -2.50 -14.44
CA ASP A 54 0.25 -2.44 -15.73
C ASP A 54 1.19 -1.79 -16.76
N ILE A 55 1.61 -2.59 -17.74
CA ILE A 55 2.56 -2.17 -18.78
C ILE A 55 1.90 -1.79 -20.11
N ASN A 56 0.57 -1.75 -20.20
CA ASN A 56 -0.14 -1.46 -21.46
C ASN A 56 0.25 -0.12 -22.09
N SER A 57 0.65 0.86 -21.26
CA SER A 57 1.09 2.19 -21.72
C SER A 57 2.62 2.31 -21.88
N PHE A 58 3.39 1.27 -21.53
CA PHE A 58 4.84 1.33 -21.56
C PHE A 58 5.34 1.15 -23.01
N LYS A 59 6.42 1.86 -23.33
CA LYS A 59 7.13 1.70 -24.59
C LYS A 59 8.10 0.54 -24.49
N ASP A 60 8.09 -0.31 -25.49
CA ASP A 60 9.12 -1.33 -25.71
C ASP A 60 10.46 -0.65 -26.07
N LEU A 61 11.50 -0.89 -25.28
CA LEU A 61 12.87 -0.38 -25.50
C LEU A 61 13.82 -1.43 -26.08
N GLY A 62 13.34 -2.64 -26.33
CA GLY A 62 14.11 -3.77 -26.84
C GLY A 62 14.84 -4.57 -25.76
N LEU A 63 15.79 -5.38 -26.24
CA LEU A 63 16.53 -6.33 -25.42
C LEU A 63 17.72 -5.65 -24.72
N THR A 64 17.86 -5.88 -23.42
CA THR A 64 19.03 -5.52 -22.62
C THR A 64 19.48 -6.70 -21.76
N GLU A 65 20.59 -6.52 -21.04
CA GLU A 65 20.99 -7.42 -19.97
C GLU A 65 20.78 -6.77 -18.60
N TRP A 66 20.15 -7.48 -17.67
CA TRP A 66 20.00 -7.09 -16.28
C TRP A 66 20.55 -8.19 -15.37
N ARG A 67 21.66 -7.89 -14.67
CA ARG A 67 22.35 -8.84 -13.75
C ARG A 67 22.63 -10.21 -14.41
N GLY A 68 23.06 -10.23 -15.67
CA GLY A 68 23.33 -11.46 -16.42
C GLY A 68 22.11 -12.14 -17.04
N ILE A 69 20.90 -11.60 -16.85
CA ILE A 69 19.66 -12.10 -17.47
C ILE A 69 19.35 -11.24 -18.69
N LYS A 70 19.14 -11.88 -19.84
CA LYS A 70 18.67 -11.20 -21.04
C LYS A 70 17.19 -10.84 -20.87
N CYS A 71 16.87 -9.54 -20.89
CA CYS A 71 15.54 -9.03 -20.63
C CYS A 71 14.99 -8.22 -21.80
N GLN A 72 13.71 -8.38 -22.07
CA GLN A 72 12.91 -7.41 -22.79
C GLN A 72 12.54 -6.26 -21.84
N VAL A 73 12.71 -5.02 -22.26
CA VAL A 73 12.52 -3.84 -21.40
C VAL A 73 11.35 -2.99 -21.87
N TYR A 74 10.53 -2.59 -20.91
CA TYR A 74 9.43 -1.67 -21.09
C TYR A 74 9.63 -0.44 -20.23
N GLN A 75 9.36 0.76 -20.76
CA GLN A 75 9.49 2.00 -20.00
C GLN A 75 8.33 2.97 -20.26
N ILE A 76 7.88 3.63 -19.21
CA ILE A 76 7.04 4.82 -19.30
C ILE A 76 7.70 5.97 -18.55
N ILE A 77 7.46 7.17 -19.06
CA ILE A 77 7.92 8.42 -18.46
C ILE A 77 6.68 9.26 -18.20
N ASP A 78 6.49 9.63 -16.94
CA ASP A 78 5.55 10.67 -16.56
C ASP A 78 6.26 11.99 -16.41
N GLN A 79 5.68 13.01 -17.00
CA GLN A 79 6.20 14.36 -16.94
C GLN A 79 5.13 15.31 -16.42
N GLU A 80 5.45 16.00 -15.32
CA GLU A 80 4.61 17.03 -14.72
C GLU A 80 5.45 18.30 -14.56
N GLY A 81 5.25 19.27 -15.46
CA GLY A 81 6.14 20.43 -15.56
C GLY A 81 7.58 20.01 -15.89
N ASP A 82 8.53 20.46 -15.06
CA ASP A 82 9.96 20.13 -15.20
C ASP A 82 10.34 18.80 -14.51
N LYS A 83 9.37 18.12 -13.88
CA LYS A 83 9.59 16.89 -13.12
C LYS A 83 9.36 15.69 -14.02
N LYS A 84 10.29 14.73 -13.98
CA LYS A 84 10.28 13.55 -14.84
C LYS A 84 10.40 12.28 -13.99
N SER A 85 9.30 11.55 -13.85
CA SER A 85 9.29 10.23 -13.21
C SER A 85 9.43 9.15 -14.29
N THR A 86 10.37 8.22 -14.10
CA THR A 86 10.68 7.14 -15.06
C THR A 86 10.41 5.79 -14.40
N TYR A 87 9.66 4.93 -15.09
CA TYR A 87 9.29 3.61 -14.62
C TYR A 87 9.77 2.59 -15.65
N THR A 88 10.62 1.66 -15.24
CA THR A 88 11.27 0.70 -16.14
C THR A 88 11.04 -0.72 -15.63
N TYR A 89 10.44 -1.55 -16.48
CA TYR A 89 10.12 -2.94 -16.17
C TYR A 89 10.91 -3.89 -17.06
N TYR A 90 11.50 -4.90 -16.44
CA TYR A 90 12.38 -5.88 -17.06
C TYR A 90 11.71 -7.25 -16.98
N VAL A 91 11.55 -7.88 -18.13
CA VAL A 91 10.96 -9.20 -18.29
C VAL A 91 11.99 -10.11 -18.93
N ASN A 92 12.17 -11.33 -18.41
CA ASN A 92 13.08 -12.31 -18.99
C ASN A 92 12.68 -12.56 -20.46
N ALA A 93 13.62 -12.39 -21.39
CA ALA A 93 13.34 -12.48 -22.82
C ALA A 93 12.94 -13.89 -23.27
N GLU A 94 13.40 -14.93 -22.56
CA GLU A 94 13.11 -16.33 -22.88
C GLU A 94 11.83 -16.80 -22.20
N THR A 95 11.72 -16.62 -20.88
CA THR A 95 10.58 -17.17 -20.10
C THR A 95 9.39 -16.23 -20.00
N GLN A 96 9.55 -14.96 -20.38
CA GLN A 96 8.56 -13.90 -20.16
C GLN A 96 8.21 -13.65 -18.68
N HIS A 97 9.03 -14.13 -17.74
CA HIS A 97 8.83 -13.92 -16.31
C HIS A 97 9.29 -12.52 -15.87
N PRO A 98 8.65 -11.92 -14.85
CA PRO A 98 9.13 -10.67 -14.24
C PRO A 98 10.53 -10.85 -13.67
N VAL A 99 11.41 -9.85 -13.87
CA VAL A 99 12.78 -9.87 -13.32
C VAL A 99 13.01 -8.68 -12.41
N HIS A 100 12.71 -7.47 -12.88
CA HIS A 100 12.99 -6.26 -12.13
C HIS A 100 11.99 -5.16 -12.49
N TYR A 101 11.61 -4.35 -11.50
CA TYR A 101 10.86 -3.12 -11.72
C TYR A 101 11.55 -1.97 -11.01
N GLU A 102 11.87 -0.92 -11.74
CA GLU A 102 12.50 0.30 -11.24
C GLU A 102 11.53 1.46 -11.38
N MET A 103 11.38 2.21 -10.29
CA MET A 103 10.61 3.45 -10.25
C MET A 103 11.54 4.55 -9.78
N PHE A 104 11.86 5.46 -10.69
CA PHE A 104 12.68 6.62 -10.42
C PHE A 104 11.81 7.86 -10.55
N GLY A 105 11.20 8.25 -9.43
CA GLY A 105 10.18 9.28 -9.41
C GLY A 105 10.66 10.58 -8.77
N TYR A 106 10.18 11.70 -9.27
CA TYR A 106 10.30 12.96 -8.56
C TYR A 106 9.19 13.03 -7.51
N ASP A 107 9.56 13.15 -6.24
CA ASP A 107 8.60 13.43 -5.16
C ASP A 107 8.06 14.86 -5.35
N THR A 108 6.85 14.97 -5.90
CA THR A 108 6.22 16.25 -6.26
C THR A 108 5.99 17.15 -5.04
N LEU A 109 6.07 16.61 -3.82
CA LEU A 109 5.62 17.25 -2.59
C LEU A 109 6.66 18.14 -1.88
N ILE A 110 7.95 17.80 -1.89
CA ILE A 110 9.00 18.61 -1.20
C ILE A 110 10.04 19.20 -2.15
N GLY A 111 9.93 18.95 -3.45
CA GLY A 111 10.75 19.59 -4.46
C GLY A 111 12.27 19.33 -4.35
N SER A 112 12.72 18.35 -3.56
CA SER A 112 14.13 18.26 -3.15
C SER A 112 14.84 16.96 -3.56
N HIS A 113 14.15 15.82 -3.67
CA HIS A 113 14.83 14.55 -3.94
C HIS A 113 14.04 13.64 -4.89
N PHE A 114 14.78 12.99 -5.80
CA PHE A 114 14.30 11.84 -6.54
C PHE A 114 14.45 10.61 -5.65
N ASP A 115 13.35 9.88 -5.46
CA ASP A 115 13.37 8.60 -4.77
C ASP A 115 13.46 7.49 -5.83
N LYS A 116 14.33 6.51 -5.58
CA LYS A 116 14.45 5.30 -6.39
C LYS A 116 13.90 4.13 -5.59
N TYR A 117 12.86 3.51 -6.12
CA TYR A 117 12.30 2.27 -5.59
C TYR A 117 12.55 1.14 -6.60
N THR A 118 12.87 -0.04 -6.09
CA THR A 118 13.13 -1.22 -6.92
C THR A 118 12.42 -2.43 -6.35
N ILE A 119 11.82 -3.24 -7.23
CA ILE A 119 11.25 -4.55 -6.91
C ILE A 119 12.03 -5.59 -7.71
N ASP A 120 12.68 -6.52 -7.00
CA ASP A 120 13.36 -7.67 -7.59
C ASP A 120 12.45 -8.91 -7.48
N TYR A 121 12.19 -9.55 -8.61
CA TYR A 121 11.37 -10.76 -8.67
C TYR A 121 12.29 -11.98 -8.75
N TYR A 122 12.27 -12.81 -7.71
CA TYR A 122 13.13 -13.99 -7.62
C TYR A 122 12.46 -15.25 -8.15
N ASN A 123 11.18 -15.42 -7.82
CA ASN A 123 10.39 -16.60 -8.17
C ASN A 123 9.06 -16.13 -8.74
N TYR A 124 8.64 -16.75 -9.85
CA TYR A 124 7.36 -16.52 -10.48
C TYR A 124 6.71 -17.85 -10.81
N ASP A 125 5.46 -18.02 -10.38
CA ASP A 125 4.66 -19.21 -10.63
C ASP A 125 3.34 -18.76 -11.27
N GLU A 126 3.09 -19.26 -12.47
CA GLU A 126 1.89 -19.00 -13.25
C GLU A 126 0.82 -20.08 -13.07
N ASN A 127 1.13 -21.14 -12.31
CA ASN A 127 0.18 -22.21 -12.07
C ASN A 127 -1.06 -21.66 -11.34
N PRO A 128 -2.26 -22.17 -11.66
CA PRO A 128 -3.48 -21.78 -10.98
C PRO A 128 -3.35 -21.96 -9.47
N ILE A 129 -3.68 -20.91 -8.73
CA ILE A 129 -3.77 -20.96 -7.27
C ILE A 129 -5.05 -21.72 -6.91
N ASP A 130 -4.96 -22.65 -5.96
CA ASP A 130 -6.12 -23.38 -5.47
C ASP A 130 -7.21 -22.41 -4.98
N SER A 131 -8.41 -22.51 -5.58
CA SER A 131 -9.53 -21.63 -5.28
C SER A 131 -10.03 -21.76 -3.84
N SER A 132 -9.78 -22.91 -3.19
CA SER A 132 -10.11 -23.14 -1.78
C SER A 132 -9.41 -22.14 -0.84
N LEU A 133 -8.24 -21.62 -1.24
CA LEU A 133 -7.49 -20.61 -0.48
C LEU A 133 -8.27 -19.29 -0.37
N PHE A 134 -9.16 -19.00 -1.32
CA PHE A 134 -9.98 -17.78 -1.33
C PHE A 134 -11.39 -17.98 -0.75
N HIS A 135 -11.73 -19.21 -0.32
CA HIS A 135 -12.97 -19.48 0.38
C HIS A 135 -12.91 -18.90 1.80
N ILE A 136 -13.99 -18.22 2.16
CA ILE A 136 -14.26 -17.65 3.48
C ILE A 136 -15.36 -18.55 4.02
N THR A 137 -15.07 -19.22 5.13
CA THR A 137 -15.90 -20.33 5.65
C THR A 137 -17.35 -19.91 5.81
N ASP A 138 -18.28 -20.76 5.36
CA ASP A 138 -19.72 -20.46 5.37
C ASP A 138 -20.29 -20.29 6.81
N ASP A 139 -19.59 -20.83 7.81
CA ASP A 139 -19.98 -20.77 9.23
C ASP A 139 -19.54 -19.47 9.94
N MET A 140 -18.77 -18.59 9.30
CA MET A 140 -18.33 -17.32 9.90
C MET A 140 -19.16 -16.15 9.39
N GLN A 141 -19.88 -15.50 10.28
CA GLN A 141 -20.43 -14.17 10.01
C GLN A 141 -19.31 -13.14 10.09
N CYS A 142 -19.04 -12.47 8.97
CA CYS A 142 -18.12 -11.34 8.94
C CYS A 142 -18.79 -10.10 9.53
N VAL A 143 -18.03 -9.35 10.31
CA VAL A 143 -18.46 -8.07 10.88
C VAL A 143 -17.70 -6.93 10.22
N GLY A 144 -18.23 -5.71 10.30
CA GLY A 144 -17.51 -4.53 9.85
C GLY A 144 -16.19 -4.36 10.62
N PHE A 145 -15.20 -3.74 9.97
CA PHE A 145 -13.92 -3.43 10.61
C PHE A 145 -14.14 -2.51 11.83
N PRO A 146 -13.58 -2.83 13.01
CA PRO A 146 -13.71 -2.00 14.19
C PRO A 146 -12.98 -0.67 13.94
N ASP A 147 -13.58 0.44 14.38
CA ASP A 147 -13.03 1.79 14.28
C ASP A 147 -12.88 2.37 12.85
N SER A 148 -13.72 2.02 11.87
CA SER A 148 -13.66 2.67 10.53
C SER A 148 -13.75 4.20 10.57
N GLU A 149 -14.34 4.78 11.63
CA GLU A 149 -14.43 6.23 11.85
C GLU A 149 -13.20 6.85 12.55
N ASN A 150 -12.39 6.05 13.27
CA ASN A 150 -11.23 6.52 14.06
C ASN A 150 -9.90 5.93 13.58
N GLU A 151 -9.89 5.18 12.48
CA GLU A 151 -8.68 4.69 11.83
C GLU A 151 -8.19 5.71 10.80
N HIS A 152 -7.01 6.28 11.07
CA HIS A 152 -6.29 7.13 10.11
C HIS A 152 -5.71 6.36 8.92
N THR A 153 -6.15 5.14 8.66
CA THR A 153 -5.65 4.33 7.56
C THR A 153 -6.83 3.82 6.78
N SER A 154 -6.96 4.27 5.53
CA SER A 154 -7.93 3.73 4.60
C SER A 154 -7.82 2.20 4.56
N PRO A 155 -8.95 1.45 4.60
CA PRO A 155 -8.94 0.01 4.42
C PRO A 155 -8.15 -0.43 3.19
N ARG A 156 -8.15 0.37 2.11
CA ARG A 156 -7.38 0.08 0.89
C ARG A 156 -5.88 -0.08 1.15
N VAL A 157 -5.29 0.76 2.00
CA VAL A 157 -3.88 0.69 2.41
C VAL A 157 -3.61 -0.54 3.29
N LEU A 158 -4.57 -0.91 4.14
CA LEU A 158 -4.44 -2.10 4.99
C LEU A 158 -4.46 -3.39 4.19
N PHE A 159 -5.36 -3.47 3.20
CA PHE A 159 -5.62 -4.66 2.39
C PHE A 159 -4.70 -4.79 1.18
N ASN A 160 -4.23 -3.68 0.61
CA ASN A 160 -3.38 -3.65 -0.57
C ASN A 160 -2.07 -2.86 -0.30
N PRO A 161 -1.19 -3.32 0.60
CA PRO A 161 0.06 -2.62 0.87
C PRO A 161 1.00 -2.51 -0.33
N MET A 162 0.86 -3.34 -1.36
CA MET A 162 1.71 -3.28 -2.55
C MET A 162 1.26 -2.24 -3.58
N SER A 163 0.00 -1.74 -3.50
CA SER A 163 -0.53 -0.76 -4.45
C SER A 163 0.37 0.46 -4.57
N GLU A 164 0.89 0.92 -3.43
CA GLU A 164 1.79 2.05 -3.31
C GLU A 164 3.09 1.94 -4.11
N TYR A 165 3.57 0.71 -4.32
CA TYR A 165 4.85 0.44 -4.99
C TYR A 165 4.67 -0.06 -6.42
N ILE A 166 3.45 -0.31 -6.87
CA ILE A 166 3.19 -0.90 -8.18
C ILE A 166 2.34 0.04 -9.01
N ASN A 167 1.37 0.70 -8.37
CA ASN A 167 0.52 1.67 -9.02
C ASN A 167 1.25 3.00 -9.16
N ARG A 168 1.44 3.39 -10.41
CA ARG A 168 2.03 4.67 -10.83
C ARG A 168 1.36 5.89 -10.20
N HIS A 169 0.06 5.78 -9.90
CA HIS A 169 -0.80 6.84 -9.34
C HIS A 169 -1.34 6.51 -7.94
N GLY A 170 -0.64 5.65 -7.16
CA GLY A 170 -1.13 5.15 -5.87
C GLY A 170 -1.12 6.17 -4.70
N GLU A 171 -1.03 7.47 -4.96
CA GLU A 171 -0.87 8.51 -3.92
C GLU A 171 -2.19 8.88 -3.22
N ASP A 172 -3.34 8.72 -3.90
CA ASP A 172 -4.64 9.22 -3.44
C ASP A 172 -5.13 8.58 -2.12
N ASP A 173 -4.73 7.34 -1.84
CA ASP A 173 -5.21 6.62 -0.65
C ASP A 173 -4.63 7.17 0.67
N PHE A 174 -3.44 7.81 0.62
CA PHE A 174 -2.83 8.43 1.80
C PHE A 174 -3.31 9.86 2.04
N GLU A 175 -3.68 10.60 1.00
CA GLU A 175 -4.20 11.97 1.15
C GLU A 175 -5.51 11.95 1.95
N SER A 176 -6.47 11.12 1.55
CA SER A 176 -7.74 10.96 2.28
C SER A 176 -7.54 10.56 3.75
N SER A 177 -6.63 9.61 3.99
CA SER A 177 -6.23 9.16 5.34
C SER A 177 -5.62 10.31 6.17
N PHE A 178 -4.88 11.20 5.53
CA PHE A 178 -4.24 12.35 6.17
C PHE A 178 -5.21 13.50 6.43
N GLU A 179 -6.18 13.74 5.55
CA GLU A 179 -7.28 14.68 5.82
C GLU A 179 -8.04 14.30 7.10
N ASN A 180 -8.42 13.03 7.24
CA ASN A 180 -9.06 12.53 8.47
C ASN A 180 -8.16 12.71 9.70
N PHE A 181 -6.85 12.47 9.55
CA PHE A 181 -5.87 12.74 10.62
C PHE A 181 -5.82 14.22 11.01
N LYS A 182 -5.85 15.13 10.03
CA LYS A 182 -5.85 16.57 10.31
C LYS A 182 -7.09 17.00 11.06
N GLU A 183 -8.26 16.52 10.65
CA GLU A 183 -9.53 16.83 11.30
C GLU A 183 -9.54 16.34 12.75
N GLN A 184 -9.23 15.06 12.97
CA GLN A 184 -9.28 14.44 14.30
C GLN A 184 -8.27 15.00 15.30
N HIS A 185 -7.09 15.44 14.83
CA HIS A 185 -6.03 16.00 15.69
C HIS A 185 -5.91 17.52 15.58
N GLU A 186 -6.92 18.19 15.00
CA GLU A 186 -7.02 19.64 14.82
C GLU A 186 -5.74 20.26 14.23
N ARG A 187 -5.15 19.58 13.23
CA ARG A 187 -3.90 20.00 12.61
C ARG A 187 -4.15 21.14 11.64
N LYS A 188 -3.36 22.20 11.79
CA LYS A 188 -3.25 23.30 10.83
C LYS A 188 -1.79 23.50 10.49
N TYR A 189 -1.46 23.34 9.23
CA TYR A 189 -0.11 23.57 8.73
C TYR A 189 0.01 24.97 8.14
N LYS A 190 1.21 25.56 8.24
CA LYS A 190 1.45 26.96 7.91
C LYS A 190 1.24 27.24 6.42
N ASP A 191 1.67 26.32 5.58
CA ASP A 191 1.69 26.45 4.13
C ASP A 191 1.67 25.05 3.47
N GLU A 192 1.49 25.03 2.16
CA GLU A 192 1.48 23.82 1.34
C GLU A 192 2.80 23.04 1.43
N HIS A 193 3.91 23.70 1.70
CA HIS A 193 5.19 23.02 1.85
C HIS A 193 5.23 22.19 3.15
N GLU A 194 4.77 22.77 4.26
CA GLU A 194 4.67 22.06 5.53
C GLU A 194 3.58 20.98 5.49
N HIS A 195 2.41 21.22 4.89
CA HIS A 195 1.37 20.18 4.70
C HIS A 195 1.96 18.95 4.00
N ARG A 196 2.66 19.19 2.88
CA ARG A 196 3.25 18.13 2.07
C ARG A 196 4.37 17.38 2.78
N ARG A 197 5.22 18.09 3.52
CA ARG A 197 6.24 17.48 4.39
C ARG A 197 5.60 16.59 5.46
N ARG A 198 4.53 17.05 6.09
CA ARG A 198 3.83 16.33 7.16
C ARG A 198 3.11 15.08 6.62
N LEU A 199 2.51 15.17 5.43
CA LEU A 199 1.95 14.02 4.74
C LEU A 199 3.01 12.93 4.48
N LYS A 200 4.21 13.30 4.00
CA LYS A 200 5.29 12.33 3.77
C LYS A 200 5.70 11.61 5.07
N ILE A 201 5.84 12.36 6.16
CA ILE A 201 6.16 11.79 7.48
C ILE A 201 5.03 10.86 7.94
N PHE A 202 3.78 11.30 7.80
CA PHE A 202 2.60 10.50 8.11
C PHE A 202 2.57 9.18 7.33
N ARG A 203 2.79 9.24 6.01
CA ARG A 203 2.90 8.07 5.12
C ARG A 203 3.98 7.10 5.59
N HIS A 204 5.18 7.61 5.91
CA HIS A 204 6.27 6.79 6.44
C HIS A 204 5.92 6.13 7.79
N ASN A 205 5.35 6.89 8.72
CA ASN A 205 4.94 6.38 10.03
C ASN A 205 3.80 5.36 9.93
N ASN A 206 2.86 5.55 8.99
CA ASN A 206 1.80 4.59 8.67
C ASN A 206 2.41 3.25 8.19
N ARG A 207 3.33 3.30 7.22
CA ARG A 207 4.08 2.11 6.77
C ARG A 207 4.80 1.42 7.93
N TYR A 208 5.46 2.18 8.80
CA TYR A 208 6.17 1.65 9.97
C TYR A 208 5.23 0.92 10.93
N VAL A 209 4.13 1.57 11.33
CA VAL A 209 3.11 0.98 12.21
C VAL A 209 2.54 -0.31 11.62
N ASN A 210 2.16 -0.29 10.34
CA ASN A 210 1.62 -1.46 9.66
C ASN A 210 2.64 -2.61 9.58
N THR A 211 3.90 -2.30 9.31
CA THR A 211 4.99 -3.28 9.25
C THR A 211 5.21 -3.92 10.62
N ARG A 212 5.26 -3.13 11.70
CA ARG A 212 5.43 -3.63 13.07
C ARG A 212 4.25 -4.50 13.52
N ASN A 213 3.02 -4.10 13.19
CA ASN A 213 1.83 -4.89 13.50
C ASN A 213 1.78 -6.21 12.72
N ARG A 214 2.29 -6.25 11.49
CA ARG A 214 2.39 -7.48 10.69
C ARG A 214 3.49 -8.43 11.16
N ALA A 215 4.48 -7.93 11.90
CA ALA A 215 5.61 -8.73 12.38
C ALA A 215 5.27 -9.68 13.55
N GLY A 216 4.04 -9.65 14.09
CA GLY A 216 3.61 -10.56 15.15
C GLY A 216 4.31 -10.32 16.49
N LEU A 217 4.65 -9.07 16.79
CA LEU A 217 5.30 -8.69 18.04
C LEU A 217 4.34 -8.81 19.24
N THR A 218 4.89 -8.82 20.46
CA THR A 218 4.11 -8.85 21.71
C THR A 218 3.34 -7.56 22.00
N TYR A 219 3.44 -6.57 21.12
CA TYR A 219 2.75 -5.30 21.20
C TYR A 219 2.27 -4.89 19.81
N THR A 220 1.23 -4.07 19.79
CA THR A 220 0.72 -3.42 18.57
C THR A 220 0.91 -1.92 18.68
N MET A 221 0.94 -1.26 17.52
CA MET A 221 1.04 0.18 17.38
C MET A 221 -0.22 0.72 16.70
N LYS A 222 -0.62 1.94 17.04
CA LYS A 222 -1.70 2.68 16.36
C LYS A 222 -1.17 4.06 16.00
N LEU A 223 -1.60 4.59 14.86
CA LEU A 223 -1.37 5.99 14.53
C LEU A 223 -2.03 6.88 15.58
N ASN A 224 -1.30 7.87 16.05
CA ASN A 224 -1.76 8.80 17.07
C ASN A 224 -1.38 10.23 16.66
N LYS A 225 -1.59 11.21 17.54
CA LYS A 225 -1.28 12.63 17.30
C LYS A 225 0.18 12.92 16.91
N PHE A 226 1.09 11.96 17.00
CA PHE A 226 2.50 12.09 16.62
C PHE A 226 2.80 11.48 15.24
N ALA A 227 1.78 10.98 14.53
CA ALA A 227 1.95 10.35 13.23
C ALA A 227 2.57 11.26 12.17
N ASP A 228 2.43 12.58 12.30
CA ASP A 228 3.01 13.59 11.40
C ASP A 228 4.41 14.09 11.84
N ARG A 229 5.05 13.44 12.82
CA ARG A 229 6.36 13.85 13.35
C ARG A 229 7.49 12.89 13.01
N SER A 230 8.67 13.45 12.70
CA SER A 230 9.89 12.68 12.47
C SER A 230 10.50 12.17 13.78
N ASP A 231 11.38 11.17 13.72
CA ASP A 231 12.05 10.67 14.92
C ASP A 231 12.90 11.76 15.61
N ASP A 232 13.51 12.67 14.84
CA ASP A 232 14.21 13.84 15.39
C ASP A 232 13.29 14.77 16.17
N GLU A 233 12.10 15.05 15.63
CA GLU A 233 11.10 15.88 16.31
C GLU A 233 10.56 15.21 17.58
N LEU A 234 10.45 13.87 17.57
CA LEU A 234 10.06 13.09 18.73
C LEU A 234 11.18 12.97 19.77
N ARG A 235 12.44 12.95 19.34
CA ARG A 235 13.61 12.88 20.23
C ARG A 235 13.67 14.10 21.16
N VAL A 236 13.33 15.29 20.65
CA VAL A 236 13.23 16.51 21.46
C VAL A 236 12.19 16.36 22.58
N LEU A 237 11.09 15.65 22.34
CA LEU A 237 10.04 15.40 23.35
C LEU A 237 10.46 14.37 24.41
N ARG A 238 11.44 13.50 24.10
CA ARG A 238 11.93 12.43 25.00
C ARG A 238 13.03 12.91 25.95
N GLY A 239 13.38 14.20 25.94
CA GLY A 239 14.28 14.82 26.91
C GLY A 239 15.75 14.39 26.81
N ARG A 240 16.16 13.69 25.74
CA ARG A 240 17.55 13.36 25.46
C ARG A 240 18.08 14.30 24.37
N ARG A 241 18.98 15.20 24.76
CA ARG A 241 19.85 15.95 23.84
C ARG A 241 20.86 15.01 23.19
#